data_AF-A0A3L7JGN7-F1
#
_entry.id   AF-A0A3L7JGN7-F1
#
_cell.length_a   1.000
_cell.length_b   1.000
_cell.length_c   1.000
_cell.angle_alpha   90.00
_cell.angle_beta   90.00
_cell.angle_gamma   90.00
#
_symmetry.space_group_name_H-M   'P 1'
#
loop_
_entity.id
_entity.type
_entity.pdbx_description
1 polymer ?
#
loop_
_entity_poly.entity_id
_entity_poly.type
_entity_poly.pdbx_seq_one_letter_code
_entity_poly.pdbx_strand_id
1 'polypeptide(L)'
;MPLVDGIKAADISVTVDRFYDAVRQDERLGPLFDGIIGDRWPVHLDKMKAFWRSVLLRTGEYHGRPVPAHNGIVDLQSSDFERWIALFDATTEELFDPQGATAIQAVARRVGSSLWLARFGSPFNSPPDALRSARPNST
;
A
#
# COMPACT_ATOMS: atom_id res chain seq x y z
N MET A 1 -11.22 -17.72 -4.01
CA MET A 1 -11.17 -17.37 -2.58
C MET A 1 -10.48 -16.02 -2.42
N PRO A 2 -11.06 -15.08 -1.64
CA PRO A 2 -10.37 -13.88 -1.22
C PRO A 2 -9.16 -14.25 -0.34
N LEU A 3 -8.16 -13.37 -0.27
CA LEU A 3 -6.94 -13.62 0.50
C LEU A 3 -7.15 -13.56 2.02
N VAL A 4 -8.30 -13.03 2.44
CA VAL A 4 -8.77 -12.95 3.83
C VAL A 4 -10.27 -13.22 3.82
N ASP A 5 -10.71 -14.22 4.58
CA ASP A 5 -12.14 -14.51 4.69
C ASP A 5 -12.85 -13.36 5.42
N GLY A 6 -14.01 -12.94 4.90
CA GLY A 6 -14.86 -11.94 5.54
C GLY A 6 -14.64 -10.48 5.13
N ILE A 7 -13.54 -10.11 4.46
CA ILE A 7 -13.32 -8.74 3.97
C ILE A 7 -14.26 -8.41 2.81
N LYS A 8 -14.95 -7.27 2.91
CA LYS A 8 -15.88 -6.75 1.89
C LYS A 8 -15.32 -5.50 1.21
N ALA A 9 -15.92 -5.14 0.08
CA ALA A 9 -15.56 -3.93 -0.67
C ALA A 9 -15.73 -2.64 0.15
N ALA A 10 -16.71 -2.60 1.07
CA ALA A 10 -16.95 -1.48 1.97
C ALA A 10 -15.77 -1.30 2.95
N ASP A 11 -15.28 -2.40 3.53
CA ASP A 11 -14.13 -2.36 4.44
C ASP A 11 -12.89 -1.82 3.73
N ILE A 12 -12.66 -2.25 2.48
CA ILE A 12 -11.55 -1.73 1.66
C ILE A 12 -11.70 -0.23 1.40
N SER A 13 -12.92 0.27 1.15
CA SER A 13 -13.13 1.71 0.99
C SER A 13 -12.74 2.48 2.25
N VAL A 14 -13.19 2.01 3.42
CA VAL A 14 -12.86 2.63 4.71
C VAL A 14 -11.36 2.59 4.97
N THR A 15 -10.71 1.46 4.73
CA THR A 15 -9.25 1.34 4.88
C THR A 15 -8.52 2.33 3.98
N VAL A 16 -8.92 2.46 2.70
CA VAL A 16 -8.28 3.41 1.78
C VAL A 16 -8.46 4.85 2.25
N ASP A 17 -9.67 5.23 2.66
CA ASP A 17 -9.96 6.59 3.13
C ASP A 17 -9.12 6.91 4.37
N ARG A 18 -9.15 6.03 5.40
CA ARG A 18 -8.38 6.22 6.65
C ARG A 18 -6.87 6.24 6.40
N PHE A 19 -6.39 5.35 5.55
CA PHE A 19 -4.97 5.26 5.24
C PHE A 19 -4.47 6.52 4.55
N TYR A 20 -5.20 7.04 3.56
CA TYR A 20 -4.77 8.25 2.87
C TYR A 20 -4.99 9.52 3.69
N ASP A 21 -5.94 9.54 4.62
CA ASP A 21 -6.01 10.60 5.64
C ASP A 21 -4.74 10.63 6.50
N ALA A 22 -4.21 9.47 6.90
CA ALA A 22 -2.95 9.36 7.64
C ALA A 22 -1.74 9.76 6.77
N VAL A 23 -1.67 9.32 5.51
CA VAL A 23 -0.61 9.70 4.56
C VAL A 23 -0.56 11.21 4.36
N ARG A 24 -1.71 11.89 4.26
CA ARG A 24 -1.76 13.35 4.09
C ARG A 24 -1.28 14.12 5.32
N GLN A 25 -1.37 13.51 6.49
CA GLN A 25 -0.91 14.12 7.76
C GLN A 25 0.56 13.82 8.06
N ASP A 26 1.17 12.83 7.42
CA ASP A 26 2.60 12.54 7.59
C ASP A 26 3.47 13.66 6.99
N GLU A 27 4.43 14.14 7.78
CA GLU A 27 5.26 15.30 7.44
C GLU A 27 6.14 15.09 6.19
N ARG A 28 6.44 13.83 5.83
CA ARG A 28 7.25 13.48 4.66
C ARG A 28 6.39 13.07 3.47
N LEU A 29 5.43 12.17 3.69
CA LEU A 29 4.59 11.63 2.63
C LEU A 29 3.50 12.62 2.21
N GLY A 30 2.91 13.38 3.13
CA GLY A 30 1.86 14.35 2.83
C GLY A 30 2.28 15.32 1.72
N PRO A 31 3.37 16.08 1.88
CA PRO A 31 3.88 16.98 0.84
C PRO A 31 4.28 16.27 -0.46
N LEU A 32 4.81 15.04 -0.38
CA LEU A 32 5.19 14.26 -1.57
C LEU A 32 3.95 13.88 -2.39
N PHE A 33 2.91 13.37 -1.74
CA PHE A 33 1.66 13.02 -2.40
C PHE A 33 0.91 14.26 -2.89
N ASP A 34 0.82 15.32 -2.08
CA ASP A 34 0.17 16.58 -2.46
C ASP A 34 0.85 17.22 -3.69
N GLY A 35 2.18 17.21 -3.75
CA GLY A 35 2.93 17.72 -4.90
C GLY A 35 2.66 16.96 -6.21
N ILE A 36 2.31 15.68 -6.13
CA ILE A 36 2.05 14.81 -7.29
C ILE A 36 0.55 14.85 -7.69
N ILE A 37 -0.33 14.77 -6.70
CA ILE A 37 -1.77 14.63 -6.90
C ILE A 37 -2.45 15.99 -7.10
N GLY A 38 -2.03 17.00 -6.35
CA GLY A 38 -2.64 18.32 -6.33
C GLY A 38 -4.12 18.26 -5.92
N ASP A 39 -4.99 18.87 -6.72
CA ASP A 39 -6.44 18.95 -6.51
C ASP A 39 -7.19 17.64 -6.84
N ARG A 40 -6.51 16.62 -7.39
CA ARG A 40 -7.13 15.38 -7.87
C ARG A 40 -7.24 14.27 -6.83
N TRP A 41 -7.27 14.62 -5.54
CA TRP A 41 -7.39 13.65 -4.45
C TRP A 41 -8.60 12.72 -4.56
N PRO A 42 -9.82 13.19 -4.88
CA PRO A 42 -10.97 12.30 -5.04
C PRO A 42 -10.73 11.22 -6.13
N VAL A 43 -10.16 11.63 -7.26
CA VAL A 43 -9.83 10.71 -8.38
C VAL A 43 -8.77 9.69 -7.96
N HIS A 44 -7.77 10.12 -7.18
CA HIS A 44 -6.75 9.21 -6.66
C HIS A 44 -7.34 8.20 -5.68
N LEU A 45 -8.19 8.63 -4.75
CA LEU A 45 -8.84 7.73 -3.78
C LEU A 45 -9.71 6.69 -4.49
N ASP A 46 -10.52 7.08 -5.48
CA ASP A 46 -11.33 6.15 -6.25
C ASP A 46 -10.47 5.10 -6.97
N LYS A 47 -9.36 5.54 -7.57
CA LYS A 47 -8.38 4.65 -8.20
C LYS A 47 -7.75 3.69 -7.19
N MET A 48 -7.46 4.14 -5.98
CA MET A 48 -6.89 3.31 -4.91
C MET A 48 -7.90 2.32 -4.35
N LYS A 49 -9.18 2.69 -4.23
CA LYS A 49 -10.27 1.77 -3.89
C LYS A 49 -10.41 0.66 -4.92
N ALA A 50 -10.35 1.00 -6.21
CA ALA A 50 -10.35 0.00 -7.30
C ALA A 50 -9.10 -0.90 -7.26
N PHE A 51 -7.92 -0.32 -7.01
CA PHE A 51 -6.67 -1.06 -6.87
C PHE A 51 -6.72 -2.10 -5.74
N TRP A 52 -7.07 -1.68 -4.52
CA TRP A 52 -7.09 -2.58 -3.36
C TRP A 52 -8.18 -3.63 -3.44
N ARG A 53 -9.36 -3.30 -3.99
CA ARG A 53 -10.39 -4.30 -4.30
C ARG A 53 -9.89 -5.33 -5.31
N SER A 54 -9.19 -4.90 -6.36
CA SER A 54 -8.59 -5.82 -7.33
C SER A 54 -7.52 -6.72 -6.71
N VAL A 55 -6.72 -6.18 -5.79
CA VAL A 55 -5.63 -6.91 -5.15
C VAL A 55 -6.13 -7.89 -4.08
N LEU A 56 -7.05 -7.47 -3.21
CA LEU A 56 -7.52 -8.27 -2.07
C LEU A 56 -8.67 -9.21 -2.42
N LEU A 57 -9.59 -8.75 -3.28
CA LEU A 57 -10.81 -9.48 -3.66
C LEU A 57 -10.75 -10.07 -5.07
N ARG A 58 -9.67 -9.80 -5.83
CA ARG A 58 -9.45 -10.34 -7.19
C ARG A 58 -10.56 -9.93 -8.17
N THR A 59 -11.11 -8.72 -8.02
CA THR A 59 -12.20 -8.19 -8.87
C THR A 59 -11.77 -7.89 -10.30
N GLY A 60 -10.49 -7.54 -10.52
CA GLY A 60 -9.95 -7.22 -11.84
C GLY A 60 -10.38 -5.85 -12.40
N GLU A 61 -10.96 -4.97 -11.58
CA GLU A 61 -11.48 -3.66 -12.01
C GLU A 61 -10.39 -2.58 -12.15
N TYR A 62 -9.19 -2.84 -11.64
CA TYR A 62 -8.06 -1.93 -11.76
C TYR A 62 -7.24 -2.23 -13.02
N HIS A 63 -7.12 -1.23 -13.90
CA HIS A 63 -6.38 -1.31 -15.17
C HIS A 63 -5.16 -0.38 -15.22
N GLY A 64 -4.74 0.18 -14.09
CA GLY A 64 -3.58 1.06 -14.03
C GLY A 64 -2.25 0.32 -14.09
N ARG A 65 -1.15 1.08 -14.20
CA ARG A 65 0.22 0.55 -14.23
C ARG A 65 1.01 1.14 -13.06
N PRO A 66 1.05 0.47 -11.89
CA PRO A 66 1.68 1.00 -10.68
C PRO A 66 3.18 1.27 -10.85
N VAL A 67 3.93 0.34 -11.44
CA VAL A 67 5.39 0.46 -11.60
C VAL A 67 5.81 1.73 -12.37
N PRO A 68 5.29 2.00 -13.59
CA PRO A 68 5.59 3.25 -14.28
C PRO A 68 5.24 4.51 -13.49
N ALA A 69 4.13 4.51 -12.74
CA ALA A 69 3.73 5.65 -11.93
C ALA A 69 4.75 5.97 -10.82
N HIS A 70 5.28 4.95 -10.14
CA HIS A 70 6.26 5.14 -9.05
C HIS A 70 7.68 5.42 -9.57
N ASN A 71 8.05 4.83 -10.72
CA ASN A 71 9.33 5.13 -11.37
C ASN A 71 9.42 6.57 -11.89
N GLY A 72 8.29 7.20 -12.20
CA GLY A 72 8.23 8.60 -12.62
C GLY A 72 8.38 9.62 -11.47
N ILE A 73 8.41 9.19 -10.21
CA ILE A 73 8.53 10.10 -9.06
C ILE A 73 10.01 10.37 -8.79
N VAL A 74 10.40 11.62 -9.03
CA VAL A 74 11.80 12.08 -8.90
C VAL A 74 12.27 12.03 -7.45
N ASP A 75 11.49 12.60 -6.53
CA ASP A 75 11.89 12.76 -5.11
C ASP A 75 11.53 11.57 -4.22
N LEU A 76 11.17 10.42 -4.80
CA LEU A 76 10.85 9.20 -4.06
C LEU A 76 12.12 8.56 -3.49
N GLN A 77 12.14 8.34 -2.18
CA GLN A 77 13.23 7.72 -1.43
C GLN A 77 12.87 6.30 -1.03
N SER A 78 13.90 5.47 -0.77
CA SER A 78 13.69 4.10 -0.25
C SER A 78 12.92 4.11 1.08
N SER A 79 13.24 5.04 1.99
CA SER A 79 12.64 5.16 3.31
C SER A 79 11.17 5.60 3.29
N ASP A 80 10.70 6.18 2.18
CA ASP A 80 9.28 6.56 2.03
C ASP A 80 8.38 5.31 2.00
N PHE A 81 8.89 4.18 1.49
CA PHE A 81 8.16 2.91 1.51
C PHE A 81 8.00 2.37 2.93
N GLU A 82 9.01 2.53 3.78
CA GLU A 82 8.93 2.09 5.19
C GLU A 82 7.87 2.89 5.95
N ARG A 83 7.86 4.23 5.75
CA ARG A 83 6.83 5.12 6.31
C ARG A 83 5.44 4.74 5.81
N TRP A 84 5.30 4.51 4.51
CA TRP A 84 4.04 4.14 3.90
C TRP A 84 3.50 2.82 4.49
N ILE A 85 4.36 1.81 4.68
CA ILE A 85 3.97 0.54 5.32
C ILE A 85 3.58 0.74 6.77
N ALA A 86 4.34 1.52 7.54
CA ALA A 86 4.03 1.77 8.95
C ALA A 86 2.64 2.41 9.13
N LEU A 87 2.30 3.41 8.31
CA LEU A 87 0.97 4.02 8.33
C LEU A 87 -0.13 3.04 7.92
N PHE A 88 0.15 2.18 6.95
CA PHE A 88 -0.80 1.18 6.47
C PHE A 88 -1.06 0.11 7.53
N ASP A 89 0.00 -0.39 8.17
CA ASP A 89 -0.08 -1.35 9.27
C ASP A 89 -0.94 -0.79 10.41
N ALA A 90 -0.61 0.40 10.90
CA ALA A 90 -1.38 1.08 11.95
C ALA A 90 -2.87 1.24 11.58
N THR A 91 -3.15 1.66 10.34
CA THR A 91 -4.53 1.79 9.86
C THR A 91 -5.28 0.46 9.89
N THR A 92 -4.63 -0.63 9.45
CA THR A 92 -5.28 -1.94 9.44
C THR A 92 -5.44 -2.55 10.83
N GLU A 93 -4.52 -2.28 11.76
CA GLU A 93 -4.61 -2.71 13.16
C GLU A 93 -5.74 -2.02 13.92
N GLU A 94 -6.09 -0.78 13.54
CA GLU A 94 -7.25 -0.08 14.09
C GLU A 94 -8.59 -0.62 13.56
N LEU A 95 -8.62 -1.15 12.34
CA LEU A 95 -9.85 -1.48 11.62
C LEU A 95 -10.23 -2.96 11.66
N PHE A 96 -9.27 -3.86 11.86
CA PHE A 96 -9.47 -5.30 11.76
C PHE A 96 -8.95 -6.02 13.00
N ASP A 97 -9.43 -7.25 13.22
CA ASP A 97 -8.78 -8.14 14.18
C ASP A 97 -7.34 -8.47 13.74
N PRO A 98 -6.48 -8.98 14.64
CA PRO A 98 -5.09 -9.25 14.32
C PRO A 98 -4.87 -10.19 13.13
N GLN A 99 -5.77 -11.16 12.91
CA GLN A 99 -5.66 -12.11 11.80
C GLN A 99 -5.97 -11.42 10.47
N GLY A 100 -7.04 -10.64 10.41
CA GLY A 100 -7.44 -9.85 9.25
C GLY A 100 -6.38 -8.81 8.89
N ALA A 101 -5.91 -8.03 9.88
CA ALA A 101 -4.87 -7.03 9.69
C ALA A 101 -3.60 -7.66 9.11
N THR A 102 -3.06 -8.70 9.75
CA THR A 102 -1.85 -9.41 9.30
C THR A 102 -1.96 -9.87 7.85
N ALA A 103 -3.12 -10.41 7.46
CA ALA A 103 -3.33 -10.91 6.11
C ALA A 103 -3.38 -9.80 5.05
N ILE A 104 -4.03 -8.66 5.34
CA ILE A 104 -4.05 -7.48 4.46
C ILE A 104 -2.64 -6.88 4.34
N GLN A 105 -1.95 -6.70 5.46
CA GLN A 105 -0.61 -6.13 5.50
C GLN A 105 0.42 -6.99 4.75
N ALA A 106 0.31 -8.32 4.80
CA ALA A 106 1.16 -9.22 4.03
C ALA A 106 1.03 -8.97 2.51
N VAL A 107 -0.17 -8.64 2.03
CA VAL A 107 -0.41 -8.26 0.64
C VAL A 107 0.22 -6.90 0.33
N ALA A 108 0.06 -5.92 1.22
CA ALA A 108 0.67 -4.60 1.04
C ALA A 108 2.21 -4.67 0.97
N ARG A 109 2.84 -5.48 1.81
CA ARG A 109 4.30 -5.74 1.77
C ARG A 109 4.76 -6.35 0.45
N ARG A 110 3.99 -7.28 -0.15
CA ARG A 110 4.29 -7.86 -1.48
C ARG A 110 4.22 -6.79 -2.57
N VAL A 111 3.18 -5.96 -2.57
CA VAL A 111 3.02 -4.84 -3.52
C VAL A 111 4.17 -3.85 -3.36
N GLY A 112 4.42 -3.39 -2.13
CA GLY A 112 5.48 -2.44 -1.82
C GLY A 112 6.86 -2.98 -2.21
N SER A 113 7.16 -4.25 -1.90
CA SER A 113 8.42 -4.90 -2.30
C SER A 113 8.59 -4.92 -3.82
N SER A 114 7.54 -5.22 -4.58
CA SER A 114 7.59 -5.22 -6.05
C SER A 114 7.86 -3.83 -6.62
N LEU A 115 7.21 -2.80 -6.08
CA LEU A 115 7.43 -1.41 -6.48
C LEU A 115 8.83 -0.93 -6.11
N TRP A 116 9.30 -1.27 -4.91
CA TRP A 116 10.64 -0.95 -4.45
C TRP A 116 11.71 -1.60 -5.35
N LEU A 117 11.57 -2.89 -5.65
CA LEU A 117 12.50 -3.61 -6.54
C LEU A 117 12.53 -2.99 -7.93
N ALA A 118 11.38 -2.58 -8.47
CA ALA A 118 11.32 -1.93 -9.77
C ALA A 118 11.94 -0.52 -9.79
N ARG A 119 12.00 0.16 -8.63
CA ARG A 119 12.49 1.54 -8.51
C ARG A 119 13.97 1.64 -8.09
N PHE A 120 14.41 0.75 -7.21
CA PHE A 120 15.70 0.82 -6.52
C PHE A 120 16.49 -0.49 -6.58
N GLY A 121 15.88 -1.58 -7.05
CA GLY A 121 16.49 -2.90 -7.03
C GLY A 121 17.77 -2.97 -7.84
N SER A 122 18.78 -3.61 -7.26
CA SER A 122 20.05 -3.97 -7.87
C SER A 122 20.53 -5.29 -7.27
N PRO A 123 21.52 -5.98 -7.87
CA PRO A 123 22.08 -7.20 -7.29
C PRO A 123 22.69 -7.05 -5.88
N PHE A 124 22.94 -5.81 -5.43
CA PHE A 124 23.68 -5.52 -4.19
C PHE A 124 22.82 -4.90 -3.08
N ASN A 125 21.51 -4.74 -3.29
CA ASN A 125 20.61 -4.23 -2.27
C ASN A 125 19.35 -5.09 -2.14
N SER A 126 18.60 -4.84 -1.08
CA SER A 126 17.35 -5.52 -0.81
C SER A 126 16.34 -4.53 -0.27
N PRO A 127 15.03 -4.82 -0.40
CA PRO A 127 14.01 -4.00 0.22
C PRO A 127 14.27 -3.85 1.72
N PRO A 128 13.94 -2.67 2.30
CA PRO A 128 13.89 -2.48 3.74
C PRO A 128 13.12 -3.57 4.47
N ASP A 129 13.47 -3.82 5.73
CA ASP A 129 12.86 -4.89 6.51
C ASP A 129 11.36 -4.71 6.70
N ALA A 130 10.86 -3.47 6.78
CA ALA A 130 9.43 -3.17 6.84
C ALA A 130 8.64 -3.78 5.65
N LEU A 131 9.26 -3.87 4.48
CA LEU A 131 8.65 -4.42 3.27
C LEU A 131 8.74 -5.95 3.19
N ARG A 132 9.56 -6.59 4.02
CA ARG A 132 9.67 -8.04 4.03
C ARG A 132 8.43 -8.62 4.71
N SER A 133 7.69 -9.48 4.02
CA SER A 133 6.66 -10.29 4.70
C SER A 133 7.35 -11.13 5.77
N ALA A 134 6.79 -11.14 6.99
CA ALA A 134 7.20 -12.12 8.00
C ALA A 134 7.14 -13.51 7.36
N ARG A 135 8.23 -14.28 7.45
CA ARG A 135 8.18 -15.68 7.02
C ARG A 135 7.08 -16.34 7.87
N PRO A 136 6.14 -17.11 7.29
CA PRO A 136 5.32 -17.96 8.11
C PRO A 136 6.27 -18.85 8.90
N ASN A 137 6.15 -18.86 10.24
CA ASN A 137 6.86 -19.83 11.06
C ASN A 137 6.45 -21.21 10.56
N SER A 138 7.37 -21.94 9.95
CA SER A 138 7.20 -23.37 9.71
C SER A 138 7.07 -24.02 11.07
N THR A 139 5.87 -24.49 11.39
CA THR A 139 5.63 -25.42 12.50
C THR A 139 5.25 -26.75 11.90
#